data_AF-A0A7V7D4D7-F1
#
_entry.id   AF-A0A7V7D4D7-F1
#
_cell.length_a   1.000
_cell.length_b   1.000
_cell.length_c   1.000
_cell.angle_alpha   90.00
_cell.angle_beta   90.00
_cell.angle_gamma   90.00
#
_symmetry.space_group_name_H-M   'P 1'
#
loop_
_entity.id
_entity.type
_entity.pdbx_description
1 polymer ?
#
loop_
_entity_poly.entity_id
_entity_poly.type
_entity_poly.pdbx_seq_one_letter_code
_entity_poly.pdbx_strand_id
1 'polypeptide(L)'
;MPTITIDNRQVEVDNGATILDAAAKLGIEIPTMCFLKGYKPSTSCMVCVVKVNGSDNLVPACGTIAEEGMRVESDSEEVHQARKAALELLLSDHVGDCIGPCQAACPARMNIPLMIRQIAAGKLGDAIATVKKDIALAAVLGRICPKPCEQACRRTVFDEPVSICLLKRYVADLDLQSANPYSPACKPGRDKRVAIVGAGPAGLAAAYYLQIDGYSCTIFDDHEKPGGMLQYAVGEQQLPRDLLDNEIALVRKLGAGFQGTTRIGTTLTMEDLRRDFDAVFVAIGKLELGDAESMGLQTGPNGIAINNRTYETNLPGVFAGGGTVRKRRLAVRAVADGKEAAVAIGQYLSGRPVTGPPIAFNTRIGKLKDGEIEVFMAGVAKGNRVTPSPEGSGFSTRQARDEAARCMHCDCRKPQSCKLRQYARQYRAKPSRYKGQRRSFVQQLQHPDIIYEPGKCINCGLCIQIASQAREPLGLTFIGRGFDVRVAVPFDHSIAEGLKHAANQCVEACPTGALAFKGKNGSTGSPSRANSRDRPQNKHES
;
A
#
# COMPACT_ATOMS: atom_id res chain seq x y z
N MET A 1 -20.36 39.96 6.00
CA MET A 1 -19.62 38.73 6.35
C MET A 1 -20.64 37.80 6.98
N PRO A 2 -21.06 36.74 6.28
CA PRO A 2 -22.03 35.80 6.83
C PRO A 2 -21.43 35.00 7.99
N THR A 3 -22.23 34.80 9.03
CA THR A 3 -21.93 33.90 10.15
C THR A 3 -22.71 32.61 10.01
N ILE A 4 -21.99 31.48 9.95
CA ILE A 4 -22.59 30.15 9.81
C ILE A 4 -22.13 29.20 10.91
N THR A 5 -22.86 28.10 11.11
CA THR A 5 -22.50 27.04 12.05
C THR A 5 -22.25 25.74 11.31
N ILE A 6 -21.11 25.09 11.53
CA ILE A 6 -20.79 23.76 10.99
C ILE A 6 -20.48 22.83 12.16
N ASP A 7 -21.19 21.71 12.29
CA ASP A 7 -21.01 20.72 13.36
C ASP A 7 -20.94 21.37 14.76
N ASN A 8 -21.91 22.25 15.05
CA ASN A 8 -22.05 23.04 16.27
C ASN A 8 -20.93 24.07 16.53
N ARG A 9 -20.11 24.39 15.53
CA ARG A 9 -19.05 25.40 15.62
C ARG A 9 -19.35 26.58 14.71
N GLN A 10 -19.39 27.77 15.28
CA GLN A 10 -19.71 29.00 14.54
C GLN A 10 -18.47 29.63 13.91
N VAL A 11 -18.62 30.19 12.72
CA VAL A 11 -17.56 30.91 12.01
C VAL A 11 -18.13 32.02 11.15
N GLU A 12 -17.45 33.16 11.15
CA GLU A 12 -17.71 34.27 10.25
C GLU A 12 -16.78 34.17 9.03
N VAL A 13 -17.31 34.34 7.82
CA VAL A 13 -16.52 34.28 6.57
C VAL A 13 -16.77 35.48 5.68
N ASP A 14 -15.88 35.69 4.71
CA ASP A 14 -16.01 36.78 3.74
C ASP A 14 -17.24 36.55 2.83
N ASN A 15 -17.82 37.64 2.33
CA ASN A 15 -18.93 37.55 1.39
C ASN A 15 -18.49 36.77 0.12
N GLY A 16 -19.28 35.77 -0.27
CA GLY A 16 -18.96 34.90 -1.41
C GLY A 16 -18.07 33.70 -1.08
N ALA A 17 -17.65 33.52 0.18
CA ALA A 17 -17.00 32.30 0.63
C ALA A 17 -17.97 31.10 0.56
N THR A 18 -17.44 29.90 0.29
CA THR A 18 -18.22 28.67 0.27
C THR A 18 -18.32 28.03 1.65
N ILE A 19 -19.23 27.06 1.82
CA ILE A 19 -19.27 26.21 3.02
C ILE A 19 -17.92 25.52 3.24
N LEU A 20 -17.22 25.11 2.17
CA LEU A 20 -15.90 24.51 2.26
C LEU A 20 -14.84 25.48 2.81
N ASP A 21 -14.89 26.76 2.44
CA ASP A 21 -13.99 27.79 2.98
C ASP A 21 -14.23 28.02 4.47
N ALA A 22 -15.51 28.05 4.88
CA ALA A 22 -15.90 28.14 6.28
C ALA A 22 -15.43 26.93 7.11
N ALA A 23 -15.60 25.72 6.58
CA ALA A 23 -15.11 24.49 7.21
C ALA A 23 -13.58 24.53 7.37
N ALA A 24 -12.85 24.98 6.35
CA ALA A 24 -11.40 25.13 6.41
C ALA A 24 -10.95 26.12 7.51
N LYS A 25 -11.67 27.24 7.70
CA LYS A 25 -11.40 28.21 8.76
C LYS A 25 -11.61 27.64 10.17
N LEU A 26 -12.50 26.65 10.30
CA LEU A 26 -12.72 25.88 11.55
C LEU A 26 -11.76 24.70 11.72
N GLY A 27 -10.94 24.38 10.72
CA GLY A 27 -10.14 23.16 10.71
C GLY A 27 -10.96 21.87 10.56
N ILE A 28 -12.18 21.96 10.00
CA ILE A 28 -13.04 20.82 9.68
C ILE A 28 -12.66 20.32 8.27
N GLU A 29 -12.26 19.05 8.17
CA GLU A 29 -11.89 18.45 6.89
C GLU A 29 -13.13 17.92 6.15
N ILE A 30 -13.54 18.61 5.09
CA ILE A 30 -14.53 18.11 4.13
C ILE A 30 -13.81 17.55 2.90
N PRO A 31 -14.00 16.26 2.55
CA PRO A 31 -13.25 15.62 1.48
C PRO A 31 -13.62 16.16 0.09
N THR A 32 -12.62 16.37 -0.76
CA THR A 32 -12.80 16.90 -2.12
C THR A 32 -11.89 16.21 -3.14
N MET A 33 -12.45 15.92 -4.33
CA MET A 33 -11.68 15.39 -5.47
C MET A 33 -11.72 16.30 -6.69
N CYS A 34 -12.86 16.91 -7.02
CA CYS A 34 -13.02 17.79 -8.18
C CYS A 34 -12.84 19.28 -7.86
N PHE A 35 -12.17 19.61 -6.75
CA PHE A 35 -11.95 20.98 -6.30
C PHE A 35 -10.45 21.26 -6.18
N LEU A 36 -10.06 22.45 -6.64
CA LEU A 36 -8.72 23.01 -6.50
C LEU A 36 -8.87 24.52 -6.31
N LYS A 37 -8.22 25.09 -5.28
CA LYS A 37 -8.30 26.52 -4.99
C LYS A 37 -7.80 27.34 -6.20
N GLY A 38 -8.54 28.38 -6.56
CA GLY A 38 -8.27 29.20 -7.75
C GLY A 38 -8.98 28.71 -9.04
N TYR A 39 -9.68 27.58 -8.98
CA TYR A 39 -10.46 27.02 -10.10
C TYR A 39 -11.94 26.97 -9.76
N LYS A 40 -12.81 26.97 -10.77
CA LYS A 40 -14.24 26.89 -10.58
C LYS A 40 -14.63 25.51 -10.04
N PRO A 41 -15.42 25.41 -8.96
CA PRO A 41 -15.89 24.12 -8.45
C PRO A 41 -16.76 23.40 -9.48
N SER A 42 -16.38 22.19 -9.87
CA SER A 42 -17.17 21.38 -10.81
C SER A 42 -18.38 20.70 -10.16
N THR A 43 -18.37 20.58 -8.83
CA THR A 43 -19.36 19.86 -7.99
C THR A 43 -19.68 18.42 -8.43
N SER A 44 -18.92 17.83 -9.36
CA SER A 44 -19.26 16.57 -10.02
C SER A 44 -18.94 15.32 -9.20
N CYS A 45 -17.94 15.37 -8.31
CA CYS A 45 -17.55 14.19 -7.54
C CYS A 45 -18.51 13.89 -6.39
N MET A 46 -19.29 14.87 -5.92
CA MET A 46 -20.25 14.77 -4.80
C MET A 46 -19.68 14.23 -3.47
N VAL A 47 -18.35 14.11 -3.33
CA VAL A 47 -17.73 13.65 -2.08
C VAL A 47 -17.72 14.75 -1.00
N CYS A 48 -17.82 16.03 -1.39
CA CYS A 48 -17.88 17.16 -0.46
C CYS A 48 -19.30 17.48 0.02
N VAL A 49 -20.28 16.59 -0.17
CA VAL A 49 -21.65 16.85 0.24
C VAL A 49 -21.76 17.03 1.76
N VAL A 50 -22.68 17.90 2.15
CA VAL A 50 -23.06 18.23 3.53
C VAL A 50 -24.58 18.42 3.60
N LYS A 51 -25.15 18.33 4.80
CA LYS A 51 -26.55 18.67 5.05
C LYS A 51 -26.63 20.11 5.52
N VAL A 52 -27.57 20.88 4.99
CA VAL A 52 -27.94 22.21 5.51
C VAL A 52 -29.29 22.07 6.20
N ASN A 53 -29.40 22.47 7.46
CA ASN A 53 -30.61 22.27 8.24
C ASN A 53 -31.74 23.12 7.65
N GLY A 54 -32.93 22.52 7.51
CA GLY A 54 -34.07 23.13 6.83
C GLY A 54 -34.08 22.92 5.30
N SER A 55 -33.04 22.32 4.72
CA SER A 55 -33.04 21.81 3.34
C SER A 55 -33.24 20.30 3.33
N ASP A 56 -34.16 19.82 2.49
CA ASP A 56 -34.33 18.37 2.26
C ASP A 56 -33.12 17.78 1.53
N ASN A 57 -32.44 18.57 0.69
CA ASN A 57 -31.34 18.11 -0.14
C ASN A 57 -29.97 18.30 0.52
N LEU A 58 -29.07 17.34 0.24
CA LEU A 58 -27.63 17.50 0.46
C LEU A 58 -27.04 18.41 -0.61
N VAL A 59 -26.12 19.28 -0.21
CA VAL A 59 -25.50 20.26 -1.10
C VAL A 59 -23.97 20.09 -1.14
N PRO A 60 -23.31 20.38 -2.28
CA PRO A 60 -21.86 20.30 -2.38
C PRO A 60 -21.19 21.48 -1.68
N ALA A 61 -20.50 21.22 -0.56
CA ALA A 61 -19.86 22.28 0.22
C ALA A 61 -18.87 23.14 -0.59
N CYS A 62 -18.24 22.57 -1.61
CA CYS A 62 -17.27 23.29 -2.45
C CYS A 62 -17.88 24.30 -3.41
N GLY A 63 -19.19 24.26 -3.65
CA GLY A 63 -19.88 25.16 -4.58
C GLY A 63 -21.01 25.97 -3.96
N THR A 64 -21.47 25.61 -2.76
CA THR A 64 -22.51 26.34 -2.03
C THR A 64 -21.92 27.53 -1.29
N ILE A 65 -22.43 28.73 -1.57
CA ILE A 65 -22.07 29.97 -0.88
C ILE A 65 -22.60 29.92 0.55
N ALA A 66 -21.78 30.35 1.50
CA ALA A 66 -22.19 30.51 2.90
C ALA A 66 -23.10 31.74 3.03
N GLU A 67 -24.30 31.54 3.56
CA GLU A 67 -25.27 32.61 3.82
C GLU A 67 -25.51 32.76 5.33
N GLU A 68 -25.86 33.96 5.76
CA GLU A 68 -26.07 34.30 7.17
C GLU A 68 -27.03 33.31 7.85
N GLY A 69 -26.64 32.78 9.01
CA GLY A 69 -27.46 31.88 9.80
C GLY A 69 -27.52 30.42 9.30
N MET A 70 -26.83 30.06 8.21
CA MET A 70 -26.76 28.66 7.77
C MET A 70 -26.23 27.74 8.89
N ARG A 71 -26.90 26.59 9.05
CA ARG A 71 -26.46 25.50 9.93
C ARG A 71 -26.17 24.28 9.08
N VAL A 72 -24.96 23.74 9.20
CA VAL A 72 -24.42 22.69 8.35
C VAL A 72 -23.99 21.50 9.20
N GLU A 73 -24.36 20.31 8.78
CA GLU A 73 -23.87 19.05 9.33
C GLU A 73 -22.97 18.38 8.27
N SER A 74 -21.71 18.14 8.64
CA SER A 74 -20.70 17.57 7.75
C SER A 74 -20.27 16.15 8.14
N ASP A 75 -20.63 15.72 9.35
CA ASP A 75 -20.29 14.44 9.97
C ASP A 75 -21.55 13.71 10.52
N SER A 76 -22.56 13.56 9.65
CA SER A 76 -23.78 12.78 9.96
C SER A 76 -23.83 11.48 9.17
N GLU A 77 -24.62 10.50 9.64
CA GLU A 77 -24.79 9.22 8.96
C GLU A 77 -25.35 9.40 7.53
N GLU A 78 -26.31 10.32 7.34
CA GLU A 78 -26.86 10.67 6.03
C GLU A 78 -25.76 11.16 5.07
N VAL A 79 -24.90 12.08 5.55
CA VAL A 79 -23.76 12.60 4.77
C VAL A 79 -22.77 11.48 4.45
N HIS A 80 -22.46 10.60 5.41
CA HIS A 80 -21.56 9.46 5.20
C HIS A 80 -22.08 8.47 4.16
N GLN A 81 -23.38 8.14 4.20
CA GLN A 81 -23.99 7.28 3.19
C GLN A 81 -23.98 7.93 1.81
N ALA A 82 -24.26 9.23 1.71
CA ALA A 82 -24.21 9.95 0.44
C ALA A 82 -22.80 10.00 -0.16
N ARG A 83 -21.78 10.33 0.65
CA ARG A 83 -20.37 10.31 0.21
C ARG A 83 -19.94 8.92 -0.25
N LYS A 84 -20.34 7.88 0.48
CA LYS A 84 -20.09 6.49 0.11
C LYS A 84 -20.76 6.13 -1.22
N ALA A 85 -22.04 6.48 -1.40
CA ALA A 85 -22.77 6.23 -2.64
C ALA A 85 -22.13 6.95 -3.84
N ALA A 86 -21.71 8.20 -3.66
CA ALA A 86 -20.98 8.96 -4.68
C ALA A 86 -19.68 8.24 -5.08
N LEU A 87 -18.89 7.77 -4.12
CA LEU A 87 -17.67 6.99 -4.39
C LEU A 87 -17.97 5.68 -5.11
N GLU A 88 -19.01 4.94 -4.70
CA GLU A 88 -19.43 3.69 -5.33
C GLU A 88 -19.90 3.89 -6.78
N LEU A 89 -20.57 5.00 -7.07
CA LEU A 89 -20.96 5.39 -8.44
C LEU A 89 -19.72 5.74 -9.28
N LEU A 90 -18.80 6.54 -8.77
CA LEU A 90 -17.53 6.88 -9.44
C LEU A 90 -16.64 5.66 -9.70
N LEU A 91 -16.80 4.59 -8.91
CA LEU A 91 -16.08 3.34 -9.09
C LEU A 91 -16.77 2.37 -10.06
N SER A 92 -18.02 2.63 -10.43
CA SER A 92 -18.83 1.69 -11.24
C SER A 92 -18.32 1.50 -12.67
N ASP A 93 -17.66 2.52 -13.23
CA ASP A 93 -17.02 2.50 -14.55
C ASP A 93 -15.48 2.54 -14.48
N HIS A 94 -14.90 2.45 -13.27
CA HIS A 94 -13.46 2.53 -13.07
C HIS A 94 -12.73 1.27 -13.61
N VAL A 95 -11.91 1.47 -14.64
CA VAL A 95 -11.08 0.42 -15.25
C VAL A 95 -9.62 0.61 -14.85
N GLY A 96 -9.19 -0.16 -13.85
CA GLY A 96 -7.80 -0.14 -13.37
C GLY A 96 -7.60 -1.02 -12.16
N ASP A 97 -6.41 -1.63 -12.04
CA ASP A 97 -6.00 -2.26 -10.79
C ASP A 97 -5.42 -1.18 -9.86
N CYS A 98 -5.94 -1.05 -8.64
CA CYS A 98 -5.30 -0.18 -7.64
C CYS A 98 -3.99 -0.79 -7.13
N ILE A 99 -3.95 -2.13 -7.05
CA ILE A 99 -2.82 -2.95 -6.63
C ILE A 99 -2.60 -4.00 -7.71
N GLY A 100 -1.38 -4.05 -8.26
CA GLY A 100 -1.05 -4.99 -9.33
C GLY A 100 -1.31 -6.46 -8.93
N PRO A 101 -1.72 -7.33 -9.87
CA PRO A 101 -2.08 -8.73 -9.59
C PRO A 101 -0.98 -9.51 -8.86
N CYS A 102 0.29 -9.26 -9.21
CA CYS A 102 1.44 -9.89 -8.56
C CYS A 102 1.57 -9.52 -7.07
N GLN A 103 1.34 -8.25 -6.71
CA GLN A 103 1.31 -7.79 -5.32
C GLN A 103 0.06 -8.30 -4.59
N ALA A 104 -1.08 -8.36 -5.30
CA ALA A 104 -2.32 -8.89 -4.75
C ALA A 104 -2.24 -10.40 -4.46
N ALA A 105 -1.44 -11.15 -5.20
CA ALA A 105 -1.23 -12.59 -5.00
C ALA A 105 -0.12 -12.91 -3.99
N CYS A 106 0.85 -12.00 -3.79
CA CYS A 106 1.91 -12.17 -2.80
C CYS A 106 1.33 -12.17 -1.37
N PRO A 107 1.50 -13.24 -0.57
CA PRO A 107 0.99 -13.26 0.79
C PRO A 107 1.58 -12.15 1.68
N ALA A 108 2.84 -11.80 1.46
CA ALA A 108 3.51 -10.70 2.18
C ALA A 108 3.14 -9.30 1.65
N ARG A 109 2.33 -9.21 0.59
CA ARG A 109 1.90 -7.96 -0.07
C ARG A 109 3.04 -7.08 -0.59
N MET A 110 4.18 -7.68 -0.94
CA MET A 110 5.35 -6.98 -1.45
C MET A 110 5.00 -6.09 -2.64
N ASN A 111 5.44 -4.83 -2.61
CA ASN A 111 5.29 -3.89 -3.72
C ASN A 111 6.22 -4.25 -4.90
N ILE A 112 5.91 -5.38 -5.54
CA ILE A 112 6.61 -5.94 -6.68
C ILE A 112 6.73 -4.94 -7.84
N PRO A 113 5.67 -4.21 -8.25
CA PRO A 113 5.80 -3.27 -9.36
C PRO A 113 6.81 -2.14 -9.07
N LEU A 114 6.85 -1.63 -7.83
CA LEU A 114 7.85 -0.63 -7.43
C LEU A 114 9.27 -1.19 -7.47
N MET A 115 9.49 -2.38 -6.90
CA MET A 115 10.80 -3.07 -6.95
C MET A 115 11.27 -3.23 -8.39
N ILE A 116 10.41 -3.71 -9.30
CA ILE A 116 10.78 -3.93 -10.70
C ILE A 116 11.15 -2.59 -11.38
N ARG A 117 10.37 -1.53 -11.17
CA ARG A 117 10.69 -0.20 -11.71
C ARG A 117 12.03 0.33 -11.19
N GLN A 118 12.34 0.11 -9.92
CA GLN A 118 13.62 0.50 -9.31
C GLN A 118 14.79 -0.29 -9.92
N ILE A 119 14.64 -1.60 -10.14
CA ILE A 119 15.65 -2.43 -10.81
C ILE A 119 15.88 -1.96 -12.26
N ALA A 120 14.82 -1.74 -13.04
CA ALA A 120 14.94 -1.24 -14.41
C ALA A 120 15.70 0.11 -14.45
N ALA A 121 15.42 0.98 -13.48
CA ALA A 121 16.09 2.27 -13.31
C ALA A 121 17.51 2.19 -12.71
N GLY A 122 18.02 1.00 -12.36
CA GLY A 122 19.32 0.81 -11.71
C GLY A 122 19.39 1.29 -10.25
N LYS A 123 18.24 1.58 -9.62
CA LYS A 123 18.13 2.06 -8.24
C LYS A 123 18.08 0.88 -7.26
N LEU A 124 19.18 0.13 -7.16
CA LEU A 124 19.22 -1.13 -6.44
C LEU A 124 19.04 -0.97 -4.91
N GLY A 125 19.60 0.09 -4.33
CA GLY A 125 19.37 0.43 -2.91
C GLY A 125 17.89 0.69 -2.59
N ASP A 126 17.21 1.46 -3.44
CA ASP A 126 15.77 1.68 -3.30
C ASP A 126 14.96 0.39 -3.50
N ALA A 127 15.41 -0.49 -4.41
CA ALA A 127 14.76 -1.77 -4.69
C ALA A 127 14.82 -2.70 -3.48
N ILE A 128 15.98 -2.86 -2.84
CA ILE A 128 16.09 -3.70 -1.65
C ILE A 128 15.33 -3.09 -0.47
N ALA A 129 15.33 -1.76 -0.31
CA ALA A 129 14.52 -1.08 0.70
C ALA A 129 13.01 -1.40 0.51
N THR A 130 12.52 -1.37 -0.74
CA THR A 130 11.15 -1.77 -1.08
C THR A 130 10.87 -3.23 -0.72
N VAL A 131 11.80 -4.15 -1.01
CA VAL A 131 11.64 -5.57 -0.67
C VAL A 131 11.61 -5.77 0.85
N LYS A 132 12.63 -5.27 1.55
CA LYS A 132 12.80 -5.44 3.00
C LYS A 132 11.75 -4.70 3.84
N LYS A 133 11.06 -3.72 3.26
CA LYS A 133 9.83 -3.16 3.85
C LYS A 133 8.73 -4.21 3.99
N ASP A 134 8.58 -5.09 3.01
CA ASP A 134 7.46 -6.04 2.95
C ASP A 134 7.83 -7.49 3.23
N ILE A 135 9.11 -7.85 3.19
CA ILE A 135 9.63 -9.20 3.39
C ILE A 135 10.86 -9.14 4.30
N ALA A 136 10.77 -9.73 5.49
CA ALA A 136 11.88 -9.84 6.44
C ALA A 136 13.02 -10.78 5.95
N LEU A 137 12.67 -11.85 5.24
CA LEU A 137 13.60 -12.88 4.73
C LEU A 137 13.67 -12.84 3.19
N ALA A 138 14.19 -11.73 2.66
CA ALA A 138 14.22 -11.41 1.24
C ALA A 138 15.04 -12.42 0.41
N ALA A 139 16.25 -12.75 0.84
CA ALA A 139 17.20 -13.61 0.16
C ALA A 139 16.75 -15.08 0.20
N VAL A 140 16.24 -15.56 1.35
CA VAL A 140 15.60 -16.86 1.50
C VAL A 140 14.42 -16.98 0.54
N LEU A 141 13.47 -16.05 0.59
CA LEU A 141 12.31 -16.11 -0.31
C LEU A 141 12.70 -15.88 -1.77
N GLY A 142 13.89 -15.35 -2.09
CA GLY A 142 14.41 -15.28 -3.45
C GLY A 142 14.69 -16.66 -4.06
N ARG A 143 14.88 -17.67 -3.21
CA ARG A 143 15.25 -19.04 -3.60
C ARG A 143 14.09 -20.02 -3.47
N ILE A 144 13.42 -20.02 -2.33
CA ILE A 144 12.44 -21.08 -1.98
C ILE A 144 10.97 -20.66 -2.17
N CYS A 145 10.71 -19.43 -2.62
CA CYS A 145 9.33 -18.98 -2.79
C CYS A 145 8.64 -19.76 -3.91
N PRO A 146 7.39 -20.21 -3.72
CA PRO A 146 6.59 -20.89 -4.74
C PRO A 146 6.00 -19.93 -5.80
N LYS A 147 6.42 -18.66 -5.79
CA LYS A 147 6.15 -17.65 -6.83
C LYS A 147 4.67 -17.43 -7.17
N PRO A 148 3.73 -17.32 -6.20
CA PRO A 148 2.32 -17.04 -6.51
C PRO A 148 2.12 -15.70 -7.26
N CYS A 149 3.05 -14.77 -7.08
CA CYS A 149 3.09 -13.51 -7.81
C CYS A 149 3.36 -13.68 -9.32
N GLU A 150 4.13 -14.70 -9.73
CA GLU A 150 4.40 -15.00 -11.14
C GLU A 150 3.20 -15.70 -11.78
N GLN A 151 2.52 -16.58 -11.04
CA GLN A 151 1.27 -17.23 -11.48
C GLN A 151 0.15 -16.20 -11.74
N ALA A 152 0.08 -15.16 -10.91
CA ALA A 152 -0.88 -14.07 -11.08
C ALA A 152 -0.41 -12.97 -12.04
N CYS A 153 0.79 -13.07 -12.62
CA CYS A 153 1.31 -12.05 -13.51
C CYS A 153 0.43 -11.93 -14.75
N ARG A 154 -0.06 -10.71 -15.06
CA ARG A 154 -0.93 -10.49 -16.22
C ARG A 154 -0.28 -10.86 -17.55
N ARG A 155 1.06 -10.91 -17.60
CA ARG A 155 1.83 -11.21 -18.81
C ARG A 155 1.69 -12.67 -19.26
N THR A 156 1.23 -13.57 -18.38
CA THR A 156 1.02 -15.00 -18.69
C THR A 156 0.02 -15.28 -19.81
N VAL A 157 -0.85 -14.31 -20.12
CA VAL A 157 -1.81 -14.43 -21.23
C VAL A 157 -1.22 -14.03 -22.59
N PHE A 158 0.01 -13.49 -22.59
CA PHE A 158 0.73 -13.09 -23.80
C PHE A 158 1.92 -14.04 -24.06
N ASP A 159 2.80 -14.18 -23.07
CA ASP A 159 3.97 -15.04 -23.10
C ASP A 159 4.28 -15.54 -21.67
N GLU A 160 5.54 -15.56 -21.26
CA GLU A 160 5.96 -15.96 -19.91
C GLU A 160 5.88 -14.82 -18.88
N PRO A 161 5.60 -15.12 -17.60
CA PRO A 161 5.57 -14.11 -16.56
C PRO A 161 6.95 -13.44 -16.37
N VAL A 162 6.94 -12.27 -15.75
CA VAL A 162 8.17 -11.66 -15.23
C VAL A 162 8.74 -12.54 -14.11
N SER A 163 10.04 -12.76 -14.11
CA SER A 163 10.82 -13.53 -13.13
C SER A 163 10.98 -12.78 -11.81
N ILE A 164 9.87 -12.44 -11.18
CA ILE A 164 9.78 -11.66 -9.96
C ILE A 164 10.66 -12.26 -8.85
N CYS A 165 10.69 -13.59 -8.73
CA CYS A 165 11.47 -14.26 -7.70
C CYS A 165 12.99 -14.09 -7.93
N LEU A 166 13.44 -14.20 -9.18
CA LEU A 166 14.84 -14.01 -9.55
C LEU A 166 15.27 -12.55 -9.46
N LEU A 167 14.40 -11.60 -9.82
CA LEU A 167 14.65 -10.16 -9.62
C LEU A 167 14.80 -9.81 -8.14
N LYS A 168 13.94 -10.36 -7.28
CA LYS A 168 14.07 -10.21 -5.83
C LYS A 168 15.35 -10.84 -5.29
N ARG A 169 15.68 -12.06 -5.75
CA ARG A 169 16.94 -12.73 -5.40
C ARG A 169 18.14 -11.87 -5.77
N TYR A 170 18.18 -11.35 -7.00
CA TYR A 170 19.25 -10.50 -7.50
C TYR A 170 19.52 -9.31 -6.57
N VAL A 171 18.49 -8.53 -6.21
CA VAL A 171 18.69 -7.36 -5.33
C VAL A 171 19.04 -7.76 -3.90
N ALA A 172 18.52 -8.88 -3.39
CA ALA A 172 18.83 -9.36 -2.05
C ALA A 172 20.26 -9.90 -1.95
N ASP A 173 20.74 -10.61 -2.98
CA ASP A 173 22.10 -11.16 -3.03
C ASP A 173 23.13 -10.03 -3.12
N LEU A 174 22.90 -9.01 -3.96
CA LEU A 174 23.76 -7.83 -4.03
C LEU A 174 23.82 -7.06 -2.72
N ASP A 175 22.70 -6.93 -2.03
CA ASP A 175 22.63 -6.24 -0.74
C ASP A 175 23.42 -7.00 0.34
N LEU A 176 23.23 -8.32 0.46
CA LEU A 176 23.95 -9.16 1.42
C LEU A 176 25.46 -9.18 1.17
N GLN A 177 25.89 -9.10 -0.09
CA GLN A 177 27.31 -9.07 -0.47
C GLN A 177 27.93 -7.66 -0.37
N SER A 178 27.11 -6.62 -0.18
CA SER A 178 27.61 -5.25 -0.08
C SER A 178 28.32 -5.02 1.25
N ALA A 179 29.24 -4.05 1.28
CA ALA A 179 29.91 -3.64 2.52
C ALA A 179 28.94 -3.10 3.58
N ASN A 180 27.80 -2.54 3.14
CA ASN A 180 26.79 -1.94 4.01
C ASN A 180 25.39 -2.44 3.61
N PRO A 181 25.02 -3.70 3.96
CA PRO A 181 23.70 -4.23 3.66
C PRO A 181 22.60 -3.36 4.29
N TYR A 182 21.51 -3.18 3.55
CA TYR A 182 20.39 -2.35 3.97
C TYR A 182 19.82 -2.86 5.30
N SER A 183 19.73 -1.92 6.25
CA SER A 183 19.02 -2.09 7.52
C SER A 183 17.89 -1.06 7.58
N PRO A 184 16.65 -1.48 7.89
CA PRO A 184 15.56 -0.53 8.10
C PRO A 184 15.85 0.38 9.30
N ALA A 185 15.33 1.61 9.24
CA ALA A 185 15.34 2.51 10.39
C ALA A 185 14.30 2.02 11.43
N CYS A 186 14.73 1.84 12.67
CA CYS A 186 13.85 1.53 13.78
C CYS A 186 13.25 2.81 14.38
N LYS A 187 11.99 2.75 14.81
CA LYS A 187 11.36 3.79 15.64
C LYS A 187 12.06 3.87 17.00
N PRO A 188 11.92 5.01 17.72
CA PRO A 188 12.40 5.11 19.10
C PRO A 188 11.91 3.93 19.93
N GLY A 189 12.80 3.43 20.80
CA GLY A 189 12.51 2.30 21.68
C GLY A 189 11.27 2.57 22.54
N ARG A 190 10.47 1.53 22.71
CA ARG A 190 9.30 1.49 23.58
C ARG A 190 9.64 0.62 24.78
N ASP A 191 9.15 1.00 25.95
CA ASP A 191 9.30 0.24 27.19
C ASP A 191 8.30 -0.93 27.25
N LYS A 192 8.36 -1.79 26.23
CA LYS A 192 7.52 -2.96 26.04
C LYS A 192 8.33 -4.10 25.42
N ARG A 193 8.14 -5.30 25.94
CA ARG A 193 8.90 -6.51 25.59
C ARG A 193 7.98 -7.59 25.04
N VAL A 194 8.42 -8.28 24.00
CA VAL A 194 7.67 -9.37 23.35
C VAL A 194 8.47 -10.67 23.38
N ALA A 195 7.85 -11.74 23.88
CA ALA A 195 8.37 -13.10 23.73
C ALA A 195 7.88 -13.69 22.40
N ILE A 196 8.79 -14.28 21.62
CA ILE A 196 8.47 -14.96 20.37
C ILE A 196 8.85 -16.42 20.53
N VAL A 197 7.88 -17.32 20.46
CA VAL A 197 8.08 -18.76 20.64
C VAL A 197 8.16 -19.42 19.27
N GLY A 198 9.37 -19.81 18.87
CA GLY A 198 9.71 -20.39 17.58
C GLY A 198 10.51 -19.42 16.69
N ALA A 199 11.72 -19.81 16.33
CA ALA A 199 12.67 -19.09 15.47
C ALA A 199 12.55 -19.49 13.99
N GLY A 200 11.39 -19.99 13.56
CA GLY A 200 11.08 -20.22 12.15
C GLY A 200 10.77 -18.92 11.38
N PRO A 201 10.37 -19.02 10.09
CA PRO A 201 10.08 -17.86 9.25
C PRO A 201 9.06 -16.87 9.83
N ALA A 202 8.05 -17.37 10.54
CA ALA A 202 7.01 -16.53 11.15
C ALA A 202 7.55 -15.75 12.36
N GLY A 203 8.28 -16.41 13.27
CA GLY A 203 8.87 -15.75 14.44
C GLY A 203 9.96 -14.75 14.05
N LEU A 204 10.85 -15.11 13.12
CA LEU A 204 11.87 -14.19 12.59
C LEU A 204 11.25 -12.95 11.93
N ALA A 205 10.17 -13.14 11.16
CA ALA A 205 9.45 -12.02 10.57
C ALA A 205 8.77 -11.15 11.63
N ALA A 206 8.12 -11.74 12.64
CA ALA A 206 7.52 -10.98 13.74
C ALA A 206 8.58 -10.15 14.48
N ALA A 207 9.71 -10.75 14.83
CA ALA A 207 10.83 -10.07 15.48
C ALA A 207 11.33 -8.88 14.64
N TYR A 208 11.55 -9.09 13.34
CA TYR A 208 11.98 -8.04 12.42
C TYR A 208 11.04 -6.82 12.44
N TYR A 209 9.73 -7.04 12.34
CA TYR A 209 8.77 -5.94 12.29
C TYR A 209 8.54 -5.27 13.65
N LEU A 210 8.56 -6.04 14.74
CA LEU A 210 8.43 -5.50 16.10
C LEU A 210 9.63 -4.62 16.47
N GLN A 211 10.85 -5.03 16.10
CA GLN A 211 12.06 -4.22 16.30
C GLN A 211 12.02 -2.90 15.52
N ILE A 212 11.56 -2.94 14.26
CA ILE A 212 11.35 -1.71 13.47
C ILE A 212 10.35 -0.78 14.14
N ASP A 213 9.31 -1.33 14.79
CA ASP A 213 8.29 -0.56 15.49
C ASP A 213 8.70 -0.07 16.89
N GLY A 214 9.93 -0.41 17.32
CA GLY A 214 10.55 0.02 18.57
C GLY A 214 10.31 -0.93 19.74
N TYR A 215 9.73 -2.11 19.51
CA TYR A 215 9.48 -3.11 20.56
C TYR A 215 10.66 -4.07 20.70
N SER A 216 11.15 -4.22 21.92
CA SER A 216 12.19 -5.21 22.23
C SER A 216 11.61 -6.63 22.18
N CYS A 217 12.37 -7.57 21.60
CA CYS A 217 11.90 -8.95 21.41
C CYS A 217 12.97 -9.96 21.80
N THR A 218 12.54 -11.07 22.42
CA THR A 218 13.37 -12.27 22.62
C THR A 218 12.71 -13.46 21.95
N ILE A 219 13.47 -14.16 21.11
CA ILE A 219 13.01 -15.36 20.42
C ILE A 219 13.48 -16.59 21.21
N PHE A 220 12.56 -17.46 21.56
CA PHE A 220 12.80 -18.74 22.22
C PHE A 220 12.58 -19.87 21.22
N ASP A 221 13.49 -20.82 21.14
CA ASP A 221 13.37 -21.98 20.26
C ASP A 221 13.93 -23.22 20.95
N ASP A 222 13.35 -24.39 20.69
CA ASP A 222 13.80 -25.66 21.25
C ASP A 222 15.07 -26.18 20.57
N HIS A 223 15.39 -25.71 19.37
CA HIS A 223 16.63 -26.02 18.68
C HIS A 223 17.75 -25.02 19.06
N GLU A 224 19.00 -25.45 18.87
CA GLU A 224 20.19 -24.65 19.16
C GLU A 224 20.32 -23.45 18.20
N LYS A 225 20.05 -23.64 16.90
CA LYS A 225 20.17 -22.59 15.88
C LYS A 225 18.80 -22.09 15.39
N PRO A 226 18.64 -20.78 15.15
CA PRO A 226 17.42 -20.22 14.58
C PRO A 226 17.24 -20.62 13.11
N GLY A 227 16.03 -20.43 12.59
CA GLY A 227 15.66 -20.68 11.19
C GLY A 227 14.54 -21.71 11.02
N GLY A 228 14.29 -22.54 12.03
CA GLY A 228 13.26 -23.59 12.01
C GLY A 228 13.39 -24.47 10.77
N MET A 229 12.27 -24.74 10.07
CA MET A 229 12.29 -25.57 8.86
C MET A 229 13.24 -25.07 7.75
N LEU A 230 13.60 -23.77 7.71
CA LEU A 230 14.61 -23.27 6.76
C LEU A 230 15.99 -23.87 7.05
N GLN A 231 16.32 -24.00 8.33
CA GLN A 231 17.58 -24.54 8.82
C GLN A 231 17.59 -26.07 8.77
N TYR A 232 16.50 -26.71 9.22
CA TYR A 232 16.50 -28.14 9.51
C TYR A 232 15.84 -29.03 8.44
N ALA A 233 15.12 -28.46 7.47
CA ALA A 233 14.39 -29.25 6.47
C ALA A 233 14.66 -28.87 5.00
N VAL A 234 15.03 -27.62 4.71
CA VAL A 234 15.41 -27.21 3.34
C VAL A 234 16.84 -27.65 3.06
N GLY A 235 17.08 -28.29 1.91
CA GLY A 235 18.42 -28.73 1.52
C GLY A 235 19.37 -27.58 1.20
N GLU A 236 20.66 -27.78 1.48
CA GLU A 236 21.69 -26.73 1.36
C GLU A 236 21.88 -26.21 -0.07
N GLN A 237 21.68 -27.06 -1.09
CA GLN A 237 21.68 -26.63 -2.49
C GLN A 237 20.55 -25.64 -2.81
N GLN A 238 19.41 -25.76 -2.12
CA GLN A 238 18.27 -24.85 -2.31
C GLN A 238 18.42 -23.58 -1.46
N LEU A 239 18.97 -23.71 -0.26
CA LEU A 239 19.18 -22.62 0.68
C LEU A 239 20.51 -22.78 1.42
N PRO A 240 21.58 -22.10 0.96
CA PRO A 240 22.89 -22.14 1.61
C PRO A 240 22.82 -21.65 3.07
N ARG A 241 23.54 -22.32 3.97
CA ARG A 241 23.51 -22.02 5.42
C ARG A 241 24.08 -20.65 5.75
N ASP A 242 25.22 -20.31 5.18
CA ASP A 242 25.83 -18.98 5.38
C ASP A 242 24.89 -17.84 4.97
N LEU A 243 24.08 -18.04 3.92
CA LEU A 243 23.11 -17.05 3.48
C LEU A 243 21.94 -16.92 4.46
N LEU A 244 21.44 -18.04 4.97
CA LEU A 244 20.39 -18.04 5.99
C LEU A 244 20.90 -17.37 7.28
N ASP A 245 22.11 -17.70 7.71
CA ASP A 245 22.75 -17.12 8.89
C ASP A 245 22.94 -15.60 8.73
N ASN A 246 23.40 -15.14 7.56
CA ASN A 246 23.53 -13.71 7.26
C ASN A 246 22.19 -12.97 7.30
N GLU A 247 21.13 -13.60 6.80
CA GLU A 247 19.80 -12.98 6.82
C GLU A 247 19.19 -12.95 8.24
N ILE A 248 19.42 -13.99 9.05
CA ILE A 248 19.02 -14.00 10.47
C ILE A 248 19.85 -13.01 11.28
N ALA A 249 21.14 -12.84 10.97
CA ALA A 249 22.02 -11.88 11.62
C ALA A 249 21.50 -10.45 11.49
N LEU A 250 20.81 -10.09 10.40
CA LEU A 250 20.14 -8.80 10.28
C LEU A 250 19.04 -8.62 11.35
N VAL A 251 18.21 -9.65 11.59
CA VAL A 251 17.16 -9.59 12.62
C VAL A 251 17.77 -9.40 14.01
N ARG A 252 18.89 -10.06 14.29
CA ARG A 252 19.65 -9.88 15.53
C ARG A 252 20.30 -8.50 15.62
N LYS A 253 20.85 -7.97 14.52
CA LYS A 253 21.43 -6.62 14.42
C LYS A 253 20.40 -5.53 14.72
N LEU A 254 19.12 -5.76 14.41
CA LEU A 254 18.04 -4.86 14.79
C LEU A 254 17.72 -4.87 16.29
N GLY A 255 18.25 -5.83 17.06
CA GLY A 255 18.10 -5.92 18.51
C GLY A 255 17.32 -7.14 19.00
N ALA A 256 16.96 -8.09 18.13
CA ALA A 256 16.25 -9.30 18.56
C ALA A 256 17.20 -10.24 19.33
N GLY A 257 16.83 -10.53 20.58
CA GLY A 257 17.47 -11.57 21.38
C GLY A 257 17.08 -12.96 20.89
N PHE A 258 17.94 -13.95 21.14
CA PHE A 258 17.67 -15.35 20.81
C PHE A 258 18.14 -16.25 21.96
N GLN A 259 17.26 -17.18 22.35
CA GLN A 259 17.50 -18.21 23.36
C GLN A 259 17.10 -19.56 22.75
N GLY A 260 18.10 -20.29 22.26
CA GLY A 260 17.91 -21.66 21.77
C GLY A 260 17.78 -22.66 22.91
N THR A 261 17.59 -23.93 22.55
CA THR A 261 17.46 -25.06 23.50
C THR A 261 16.43 -24.83 24.61
N THR A 262 15.43 -23.97 24.37
CA THR A 262 14.44 -23.53 25.34
C THR A 262 13.04 -23.85 24.82
N ARG A 263 12.51 -25.00 25.25
CA ARG A 263 11.16 -25.43 24.87
C ARG A 263 10.13 -24.82 25.83
N ILE A 264 9.19 -24.05 25.29
CA ILE A 264 8.07 -23.51 26.05
C ILE A 264 7.03 -24.60 26.30
N GLY A 265 6.48 -24.64 27.52
CA GLY A 265 5.65 -25.73 28.02
C GLY A 265 6.44 -26.80 28.82
N THR A 266 7.78 -26.76 28.78
CA THR A 266 8.64 -27.66 29.57
C THR A 266 9.73 -26.92 30.35
N THR A 267 10.56 -26.13 29.66
CA THR A 267 11.67 -25.38 30.27
C THR A 267 11.19 -24.07 30.89
N LEU A 268 10.31 -23.37 30.19
CA LEU A 268 9.60 -22.18 30.66
C LEU A 268 8.11 -22.38 30.38
N THR A 269 7.25 -21.88 31.28
CA THR A 269 5.80 -21.97 31.08
C THR A 269 5.26 -20.77 30.31
N MET A 270 4.05 -20.89 29.75
CA MET A 270 3.36 -19.73 29.18
C MET A 270 3.09 -18.66 30.25
N GLU A 271 2.91 -19.04 31.51
CA GLU A 271 2.71 -18.11 32.62
C GLU A 271 3.98 -17.30 32.92
N ASP A 272 5.16 -17.94 32.90
CA ASP A 272 6.45 -17.24 33.02
C ASP A 272 6.62 -16.19 31.92
N LEU A 273 6.34 -16.57 30.66
CA LEU A 273 6.43 -15.63 29.55
C LEU A 273 5.45 -14.45 29.69
N ARG A 274 4.22 -14.70 30.15
CA ARG A 274 3.21 -13.64 30.36
C ARG A 274 3.51 -12.75 31.56
N ARG A 275 4.27 -13.24 32.54
CA ARG A 275 4.76 -12.45 33.68
C ARG A 275 5.90 -11.54 33.23
N ASP A 276 6.82 -12.07 32.43
CA ASP A 276 8.08 -11.40 32.10
C ASP A 276 7.99 -10.55 30.82
N PHE A 277 6.99 -10.77 29.96
CA PHE A 277 6.80 -10.03 28.71
C PHE A 277 5.38 -9.46 28.59
N ASP A 278 5.26 -8.31 27.92
CA ASP A 278 3.98 -7.62 27.73
C ASP A 278 3.10 -8.29 26.65
N ALA A 279 3.70 -9.09 25.77
CA ALA A 279 2.99 -9.90 24.79
C ALA A 279 3.79 -11.15 24.40
N VAL A 280 3.09 -12.18 23.94
CA VAL A 280 3.68 -13.44 23.47
C VAL A 280 3.19 -13.75 22.06
N PHE A 281 4.09 -14.15 21.15
CA PHE A 281 3.74 -14.65 19.82
C PHE A 281 4.20 -16.09 19.63
N VAL A 282 3.26 -17.00 19.41
CA VAL A 282 3.50 -18.45 19.26
C VAL A 282 3.57 -18.84 17.78
N ALA A 283 4.72 -19.35 17.36
CA ALA A 283 5.06 -19.66 15.97
C ALA A 283 5.96 -20.91 15.83
N ILE A 284 5.69 -21.94 16.64
CA ILE A 284 6.49 -23.18 16.75
C ILE A 284 6.44 -24.11 15.53
N GLY A 285 5.59 -23.82 14.54
CA GLY A 285 5.51 -24.63 13.33
C GLY A 285 4.54 -25.80 13.50
N LYS A 286 5.00 -27.04 13.35
CA LYS A 286 4.11 -28.20 13.51
C LYS A 286 3.75 -28.33 14.99
N LEU A 287 2.45 -28.38 15.30
CA LEU A 287 1.95 -28.62 16.65
C LEU A 287 2.02 -30.12 16.94
N GLU A 288 2.77 -30.53 17.96
CA GLU A 288 2.80 -31.90 18.45
C GLU A 288 1.73 -32.12 19.55
N LEU A 289 1.46 -33.38 19.89
CA LEU A 289 0.48 -33.73 20.91
C LEU A 289 0.88 -33.13 22.27
N GLY A 290 -0.06 -32.48 22.96
CA GLY A 290 0.17 -31.86 24.26
C GLY A 290 0.78 -30.45 24.22
N ASP A 291 1.32 -29.98 23.09
CA ASP A 291 1.95 -28.64 23.01
C ASP A 291 0.95 -27.53 23.37
N ALA A 292 -0.24 -27.55 22.76
CA ALA A 292 -1.26 -26.53 23.02
C ALA A 292 -1.78 -26.57 24.46
N GLU A 293 -1.99 -27.77 25.00
CA GLU A 293 -2.43 -27.99 26.38
C GLU A 293 -1.39 -27.47 27.38
N SER A 294 -0.10 -27.77 27.17
CA SER A 294 1.00 -27.28 28.00
C SER A 294 1.13 -25.75 28.00
N MET A 295 0.61 -25.08 26.98
CA MET A 295 0.59 -23.62 26.86
C MET A 295 -0.77 -23.00 27.25
N GLY A 296 -1.77 -23.80 27.63
CA GLY A 296 -3.13 -23.32 27.93
C GLY A 296 -3.88 -22.76 26.70
N LEU A 297 -3.49 -23.16 25.50
CA LEU A 297 -4.01 -22.65 24.23
C LEU A 297 -5.11 -23.57 23.69
N GLN A 298 -6.22 -22.98 23.26
CA GLN A 298 -7.29 -23.73 22.61
C GLN A 298 -6.90 -24.08 21.17
N THR A 299 -7.30 -25.27 20.73
CA THR A 299 -7.12 -25.74 19.35
C THR A 299 -8.43 -25.66 18.59
N GLY A 300 -8.31 -25.48 17.28
CA GLY A 300 -9.40 -25.65 16.31
C GLY A 300 -9.05 -26.73 15.29
N PRO A 301 -9.84 -26.87 14.21
CA PRO A 301 -9.68 -27.97 13.25
C PRO A 301 -8.32 -28.03 12.52
N ASN A 302 -7.52 -26.97 12.57
CA ASN A 302 -6.29 -26.81 11.79
C ASN A 302 -5.01 -26.63 12.62
N GLY A 303 -5.11 -26.45 13.94
CA GLY A 303 -4.04 -25.97 14.81
C GLY A 303 -4.58 -25.07 15.93
N ILE A 304 -3.75 -24.20 16.49
CA ILE A 304 -4.17 -23.24 17.54
C ILE A 304 -5.31 -22.34 17.02
N ALA A 305 -6.38 -22.22 17.81
CA ALA A 305 -7.51 -21.37 17.52
C ALA A 305 -7.11 -19.89 17.68
N ILE A 306 -7.37 -19.10 16.65
CA ILE A 306 -7.10 -17.66 16.65
C ILE A 306 -8.24 -16.86 16.02
N ASN A 307 -8.29 -15.58 16.33
CA ASN A 307 -8.95 -14.62 15.45
C ASN A 307 -8.14 -14.45 14.16
N ASN A 308 -8.68 -14.87 13.02
CA ASN A 308 -8.00 -14.84 11.72
C ASN A 308 -7.56 -13.45 11.24
N ARG A 309 -8.09 -12.38 11.83
CA ARG A 309 -7.74 -10.99 11.50
C ARG A 309 -6.70 -10.43 12.45
N THR A 310 -6.80 -10.73 13.74
CA THR A 310 -5.96 -10.12 14.79
C THR A 310 -4.89 -11.04 15.34
N TYR A 311 -4.91 -12.33 14.99
CA TYR A 311 -3.98 -13.35 15.48
C TYR A 311 -4.08 -13.65 16.99
N GLU A 312 -5.02 -13.03 17.70
CA GLU A 312 -5.28 -13.24 19.12
C GLU A 312 -5.76 -14.68 19.38
N THR A 313 -5.25 -15.30 20.44
CA THR A 313 -5.71 -16.61 20.94
C THR A 313 -6.79 -16.44 22.01
N ASN A 314 -7.12 -17.51 22.73
CA ASN A 314 -7.97 -17.46 23.93
C ASN A 314 -7.32 -16.73 25.12
N LEU A 315 -5.99 -16.54 25.10
CA LEU A 315 -5.25 -15.95 26.21
C LEU A 315 -4.95 -14.47 25.93
N PRO A 316 -5.34 -13.52 26.81
CA PRO A 316 -5.09 -12.09 26.60
C PRO A 316 -3.60 -11.78 26.44
N GLY A 317 -3.22 -11.01 25.41
CA GLY A 317 -1.83 -10.67 25.13
C GLY A 317 -1.01 -11.79 24.47
N VAL A 318 -1.65 -12.92 24.13
CA VAL A 318 -1.02 -14.03 23.40
C VAL A 318 -1.59 -14.09 21.98
N PHE A 319 -0.67 -14.17 21.02
CA PHE A 319 -0.95 -14.23 19.60
C PHE A 319 -0.33 -15.51 19.03
N ALA A 320 -0.88 -16.07 17.96
CA ALA A 320 -0.28 -17.24 17.31
C ALA A 320 -0.36 -17.15 15.79
N GLY A 321 0.66 -17.66 15.09
CA GLY A 321 0.74 -17.60 13.63
C GLY A 321 1.67 -18.66 13.03
N GLY A 322 1.81 -18.65 11.71
CA GLY A 322 2.66 -19.61 10.99
C GLY A 322 2.04 -21.02 10.95
N GLY A 323 2.90 -22.04 10.98
CA GLY A 323 2.49 -23.45 10.87
C GLY A 323 1.58 -23.93 12.00
N THR A 324 1.69 -23.30 13.17
CA THR A 324 1.04 -23.70 14.43
C THR A 324 -0.48 -23.53 14.38
N VAL A 325 -0.94 -22.53 13.64
CA VAL A 325 -2.38 -22.24 13.48
C VAL A 325 -2.97 -23.07 12.34
N ARG A 326 -2.18 -23.28 11.28
CA ARG A 326 -2.57 -24.05 10.10
C ARG A 326 -1.35 -24.46 9.32
N LYS A 327 -1.31 -25.71 8.84
CA LYS A 327 -0.25 -26.19 7.93
C LYS A 327 0.01 -25.20 6.79
N ARG A 328 1.17 -24.56 6.79
CA ARG A 328 1.61 -23.60 5.76
C ARG A 328 2.47 -24.32 4.72
N ARG A 329 2.00 -24.38 3.48
CA ARG A 329 2.76 -24.94 2.35
C ARG A 329 3.75 -23.94 1.71
N LEU A 330 3.57 -22.64 1.98
CA LEU A 330 4.36 -21.57 1.37
C LEU A 330 5.14 -20.82 2.47
N ALA A 331 6.47 -20.83 2.43
CA ALA A 331 7.32 -20.08 3.38
C ALA A 331 6.94 -18.58 3.43
N VAL A 332 6.60 -17.99 2.29
CA VAL A 332 6.13 -16.60 2.18
C VAL A 332 4.85 -16.34 2.99
N ARG A 333 3.98 -17.34 3.21
CA ARG A 333 2.80 -17.15 4.05
C ARG A 333 3.16 -17.14 5.54
N ALA A 334 4.13 -17.93 5.97
CA ALA A 334 4.62 -17.86 7.35
C ALA A 334 5.27 -16.50 7.66
N VAL A 335 6.09 -15.98 6.73
CA VAL A 335 6.63 -14.60 6.85
C VAL A 335 5.51 -13.56 6.89
N ALA A 336 4.46 -13.73 6.09
CA ALA A 336 3.30 -12.84 6.11
C ALA A 336 2.54 -12.90 7.44
N ASP A 337 2.35 -14.09 8.02
CA ASP A 337 1.71 -14.24 9.33
C ASP A 337 2.50 -13.47 10.41
N GLY A 338 3.84 -13.59 10.43
CA GLY A 338 4.67 -12.84 11.38
C GLY A 338 4.55 -11.32 11.22
N LYS A 339 4.54 -10.83 9.96
CA LYS A 339 4.31 -9.40 9.64
C LYS A 339 2.95 -8.92 10.12
N GLU A 340 1.90 -9.68 9.83
CA GLU A 340 0.52 -9.32 10.16
C GLU A 340 0.27 -9.39 11.68
N ALA A 341 0.83 -10.39 12.36
CA ALA A 341 0.78 -10.52 13.81
C ALA A 341 1.52 -9.39 14.52
N ALA A 342 2.70 -8.98 14.03
CA ALA A 342 3.44 -7.84 14.59
C ALA A 342 2.60 -6.54 14.60
N VAL A 343 1.75 -6.33 13.59
CA VAL A 343 0.82 -5.19 13.56
C VAL A 343 -0.23 -5.29 14.68
N ALA A 344 -0.81 -6.48 14.90
CA ALA A 344 -1.80 -6.70 15.94
C ALA A 344 -1.20 -6.58 17.35
N ILE A 345 -0.02 -7.17 17.57
CA ILE A 345 0.76 -7.01 18.81
C ILE A 345 1.06 -5.54 19.05
N GLY A 346 1.51 -4.81 18.03
CA GLY A 346 1.78 -3.38 18.15
C GLY A 346 0.54 -2.52 18.43
N GLN A 347 -0.66 -2.95 18.03
CA GLN A 347 -1.93 -2.31 18.42
C GLN A 347 -2.21 -2.57 19.90
N TYR A 348 -2.16 -3.84 20.32
CA TYR A 348 -2.36 -4.29 21.70
C TYR A 348 -1.43 -3.57 22.69
N LEU A 349 -0.11 -3.59 22.46
CA LEU A 349 0.89 -2.98 23.33
C LEU A 349 0.79 -1.45 23.43
N SER A 350 0.11 -0.82 22.45
CA SER A 350 -0.12 0.62 22.45
C SER A 350 -1.47 1.04 23.04
N GLY A 351 -2.25 0.09 23.59
CA GLY A 351 -3.59 0.34 24.12
C GLY A 351 -4.63 0.70 23.05
N ARG A 352 -4.32 0.48 21.77
CA ARG A 352 -5.27 0.74 20.67
C ARG A 352 -6.14 -0.49 20.42
N PRO A 353 -7.37 -0.32 19.90
CA PRO A 353 -8.19 -1.44 19.47
C PRO A 353 -7.44 -2.37 18.52
N VAL A 354 -7.41 -3.67 18.83
CA VAL A 354 -6.75 -4.68 18.00
C VAL A 354 -7.67 -4.99 16.82
N THR A 355 -7.31 -4.48 15.65
CA THR A 355 -8.09 -4.61 14.41
C THR A 355 -7.32 -5.37 13.32
N GLY A 356 -6.07 -5.75 13.61
CA GLY A 356 -5.18 -6.44 12.70
C GLY A 356 -4.59 -5.50 11.62
N PRO A 357 -3.95 -6.06 10.59
CA PRO A 357 -3.39 -5.29 9.50
C PRO A 357 -4.47 -4.51 8.74
N PRO A 358 -4.15 -3.30 8.23
CA PRO A 358 -5.11 -2.49 7.49
C PRO A 358 -5.54 -3.21 6.20
N ILE A 359 -6.84 -3.20 5.91
CA ILE A 359 -7.36 -3.72 4.65
C ILE A 359 -7.00 -2.74 3.53
N ALA A 360 -6.24 -3.22 2.55
CA ALA A 360 -5.92 -2.43 1.38
C ALA A 360 -7.13 -2.34 0.44
N PHE A 361 -7.56 -1.12 0.13
CA PHE A 361 -8.55 -0.91 -0.93
C PHE A 361 -7.95 -1.29 -2.29
N ASN A 362 -8.72 -2.07 -3.07
CA ASN A 362 -8.34 -2.48 -4.40
C ASN A 362 -9.54 -2.60 -5.35
N THR A 363 -9.48 -1.94 -6.50
CA THR A 363 -10.27 -2.29 -7.68
C THR A 363 -9.49 -3.28 -8.54
N ARG A 364 -10.19 -4.13 -9.30
CA ARG A 364 -9.55 -5.06 -10.23
C ARG A 364 -10.17 -4.92 -11.61
N ILE A 365 -9.34 -4.91 -12.64
CA ILE A 365 -9.79 -4.97 -14.04
C ILE A 365 -10.51 -6.30 -14.31
N GLY A 366 -10.09 -7.39 -13.65
CA GLY A 366 -10.59 -8.74 -13.92
C GLY A 366 -9.93 -9.35 -15.16
N LYS A 367 -10.64 -10.27 -15.83
CA LYS A 367 -10.18 -10.89 -17.07
C LYS A 367 -10.06 -9.82 -18.17
N LEU A 368 -8.97 -9.87 -18.93
CA LEU A 368 -8.78 -9.00 -20.09
C LEU A 368 -9.81 -9.32 -21.17
N LYS A 369 -10.32 -8.29 -21.83
CA LYS A 369 -11.06 -8.41 -23.09
C LYS A 369 -10.06 -8.49 -24.26
N ASP A 370 -10.58 -8.92 -25.40
CA ASP A 370 -9.82 -8.98 -26.65
C ASP A 370 -9.25 -7.58 -26.99
N GLY A 371 -7.99 -7.53 -27.42
CA GLY A 371 -7.29 -6.28 -27.74
C GLY A 371 -6.65 -5.56 -26.54
N GLU A 372 -6.99 -5.90 -25.29
CA GLU A 372 -6.47 -5.17 -24.13
C GLU A 372 -5.04 -5.56 -23.76
N ILE A 373 -4.61 -6.77 -24.11
CA ILE A 373 -3.25 -7.21 -23.84
C ILE A 373 -2.24 -6.43 -24.70
N GLU A 374 -2.61 -6.11 -25.93
CA GLU A 374 -1.83 -5.28 -26.85
C GLU A 374 -1.61 -3.87 -26.28
N VAL A 375 -2.63 -3.32 -25.61
CA VAL A 375 -2.52 -2.02 -24.91
C VAL A 375 -1.49 -2.10 -23.78
N PHE A 376 -1.51 -3.16 -22.97
CA PHE A 376 -0.51 -3.35 -21.90
C PHE A 376 0.90 -3.59 -22.42
N MET A 377 1.02 -4.21 -23.60
CA MET A 377 2.31 -4.47 -24.25
C MET A 377 2.86 -3.24 -24.99
N ALA A 378 2.06 -2.19 -25.16
CA ALA A 378 2.50 -0.94 -25.77
C ALA A 378 3.63 -0.31 -24.92
N GLY A 379 4.83 -0.19 -25.49
CA GLY A 379 5.99 0.36 -24.79
C GLY A 379 6.69 -0.58 -23.80
N VAL A 380 6.33 -1.87 -23.78
CA VAL A 380 6.99 -2.90 -22.97
C VAL A 380 8.03 -3.65 -23.81
N ALA A 381 9.15 -4.04 -23.20
CA ALA A 381 10.18 -4.79 -23.90
C ALA A 381 9.66 -6.17 -24.37
N LYS A 382 9.78 -6.41 -25.68
CA LYS A 382 9.49 -7.68 -26.36
C LYS A 382 10.74 -8.56 -26.34
N GLY A 383 11.03 -9.14 -25.18
CA GLY A 383 12.10 -10.10 -25.00
C GLY A 383 11.59 -11.37 -24.31
N ASN A 384 12.24 -12.49 -24.60
CA ASN A 384 11.97 -13.76 -23.94
C ASN A 384 12.42 -13.72 -22.48
N ARG A 385 11.77 -14.54 -21.65
CA ARG A 385 12.21 -14.74 -20.27
C ARG A 385 13.59 -15.36 -20.28
N VAL A 386 14.51 -14.80 -19.49
CA VAL A 386 15.86 -15.35 -19.36
C VAL A 386 15.93 -16.25 -18.12
N THR A 387 16.44 -17.47 -18.32
CA THR A 387 16.86 -18.35 -17.24
C THR A 387 18.39 -18.23 -17.07
N PRO A 388 18.90 -17.84 -15.88
CA PRO A 388 20.34 -17.79 -15.63
C PRO A 388 21.03 -19.14 -15.87
N SER A 389 22.26 -19.11 -16.39
CA SER A 389 23.12 -20.27 -16.61
C SER A 389 24.47 -20.06 -15.89
N PRO A 390 24.98 -21.06 -15.13
CA PRO A 390 24.41 -22.39 -14.91
C PRO A 390 23.10 -22.35 -14.12
N GLU A 391 22.31 -23.43 -14.18
CA GLU A 391 21.07 -23.54 -13.42
C GLU A 391 21.31 -23.27 -11.92
N GLY A 392 20.42 -22.52 -11.29
CA GLY A 392 20.58 -22.09 -9.90
C GLY A 392 21.42 -20.82 -9.70
N SER A 393 22.08 -20.30 -10.75
CA SER A 393 22.72 -18.97 -10.70
C SER A 393 21.69 -17.83 -10.61
N GLY A 394 22.15 -16.65 -10.16
CA GLY A 394 21.35 -15.42 -10.13
C GLY A 394 21.45 -14.63 -11.43
N PHE A 395 20.68 -13.55 -11.56
CA PHE A 395 20.84 -12.64 -12.69
C PHE A 395 22.14 -11.84 -12.59
N SER A 396 22.79 -11.59 -13.73
CA SER A 396 23.69 -10.45 -13.90
C SER A 396 22.90 -9.13 -13.90
N THR A 397 23.58 -8.00 -13.71
CA THR A 397 22.94 -6.67 -13.75
C THR A 397 22.20 -6.40 -15.04
N ARG A 398 22.77 -6.78 -16.19
CA ARG A 398 22.12 -6.62 -17.49
C ARG A 398 20.84 -7.46 -17.58
N GLN A 399 20.93 -8.75 -17.26
CA GLN A 399 19.77 -9.65 -17.28
C GLN A 399 18.66 -9.18 -16.35
N ALA A 400 18.99 -8.70 -15.15
CA ALA A 400 18.00 -8.18 -14.21
C ALA A 400 17.27 -6.94 -14.75
N ARG A 401 17.99 -6.03 -15.43
CA ARG A 401 17.38 -4.84 -16.05
C ARG A 401 16.51 -5.20 -17.25
N ASP A 402 16.98 -6.09 -18.11
CA ASP A 402 16.24 -6.57 -19.27
C ASP A 402 14.96 -7.31 -18.84
N GLU A 403 15.07 -8.18 -17.84
CA GLU A 403 13.92 -8.89 -17.26
C GLU A 403 12.96 -7.93 -16.52
N ALA A 404 13.48 -6.88 -15.86
CA ALA A 404 12.63 -5.87 -15.25
C ALA A 404 11.84 -5.05 -16.28
N ALA A 405 12.45 -4.77 -17.45
CA ALA A 405 11.82 -4.05 -18.56
C ALA A 405 10.68 -4.85 -19.23
N ARG A 406 10.55 -6.15 -18.93
CA ARG A 406 9.42 -7.00 -19.35
C ARG A 406 8.12 -6.72 -18.57
N CYS A 407 8.15 -5.92 -17.51
CA CYS A 407 6.94 -5.63 -16.72
C CYS A 407 5.94 -4.74 -17.47
N MET A 408 4.67 -5.16 -17.52
CA MET A 408 3.58 -4.39 -18.15
C MET A 408 3.05 -3.22 -17.30
N HIS A 409 3.62 -2.98 -16.11
CA HIS A 409 3.21 -1.87 -15.22
C HIS A 409 1.68 -1.78 -14.99
N CYS A 410 1.03 -2.94 -14.80
CA CYS A 410 -0.43 -3.03 -14.66
C CYS A 410 -0.97 -2.50 -13.32
N ASP A 411 -0.11 -2.04 -12.41
CA ASP A 411 -0.51 -1.40 -11.16
C ASP A 411 -0.88 0.08 -11.32
N CYS A 412 -1.57 0.64 -10.34
CA CYS A 412 -1.87 2.07 -10.35
C CYS A 412 -0.61 2.90 -10.14
N ARG A 413 -0.42 3.93 -10.98
CA ARG A 413 0.72 4.87 -10.95
C ARG A 413 0.61 5.96 -9.87
N LYS A 414 -0.57 6.12 -9.25
CA LYS A 414 -0.81 7.06 -8.13
C LYS A 414 -1.25 6.33 -6.85
N PRO A 415 -0.58 5.25 -6.40
CA PRO A 415 -1.12 4.38 -5.36
C PRO A 415 -1.16 5.05 -3.98
N GLN A 416 -0.31 6.04 -3.71
CA GLN A 416 -0.22 6.71 -2.41
C GLN A 416 -1.15 7.93 -2.29
N SER A 417 -1.39 8.65 -3.39
CA SER A 417 -2.09 9.94 -3.39
C SER A 417 -3.37 9.97 -4.25
N CYS A 418 -3.85 8.82 -4.74
CA CYS A 418 -5.16 8.72 -5.38
C CYS A 418 -6.26 8.96 -4.34
N LYS A 419 -6.91 10.13 -4.40
CA LYS A 419 -7.97 10.53 -3.49
C LYS A 419 -9.19 9.61 -3.58
N LEU A 420 -9.53 9.14 -4.78
CA LEU A 420 -10.62 8.18 -4.98
C LEU A 420 -10.39 6.91 -4.15
N ARG A 421 -9.17 6.36 -4.19
CA ARG A 421 -8.78 5.19 -3.39
C ARG A 421 -8.78 5.48 -1.88
N GLN A 422 -8.28 6.65 -1.47
CA GLN A 422 -8.21 7.03 -0.06
C GLN A 422 -9.61 7.17 0.54
N TYR A 423 -10.48 7.94 -0.10
CA TYR A 423 -11.86 8.15 0.36
C TYR A 423 -12.69 6.88 0.24
N ALA A 424 -12.54 6.08 -0.82
CA ALA A 424 -13.22 4.80 -0.93
C ALA A 424 -12.84 3.84 0.22
N ARG A 425 -11.58 3.87 0.69
CA ARG A 425 -11.16 3.14 1.89
C ARG A 425 -11.82 3.70 3.16
N GLN A 426 -11.77 5.02 3.34
CA GLN A 426 -12.31 5.72 4.52
C GLN A 426 -13.80 5.43 4.69
N TYR A 427 -14.59 5.63 3.64
CA TYR A 427 -16.04 5.43 3.64
C TYR A 427 -16.46 3.98 3.37
N ARG A 428 -15.50 3.04 3.30
CA ARG A 428 -15.73 1.60 3.04
C ARG A 428 -16.61 1.36 1.80
N ALA A 429 -16.38 2.13 0.75
CA ALA A 429 -17.07 2.01 -0.53
C ALA A 429 -16.79 0.65 -1.17
N LYS A 430 -17.81 0.04 -1.75
CA LYS A 430 -17.71 -1.23 -2.48
C LYS A 430 -17.75 -0.97 -3.99
N PRO A 431 -16.63 -1.16 -4.72
CA PRO A 431 -16.60 -0.93 -6.17
C PRO A 431 -17.66 -1.73 -6.96
N SER A 432 -18.12 -2.85 -6.41
CA SER A 432 -19.11 -3.73 -7.04
C SER A 432 -20.56 -3.40 -6.67
N ARG A 433 -20.82 -2.32 -5.91
CA ARG A 433 -22.18 -1.98 -5.45
C ARG A 433 -23.11 -1.68 -6.62
N TYR A 434 -22.63 -0.90 -7.58
CA TYR A 434 -23.32 -0.56 -8.82
C TYR A 434 -22.63 -1.30 -9.96
N LYS A 435 -23.42 -2.07 -10.74
CA LYS A 435 -22.90 -2.82 -11.88
C LYS A 435 -23.08 -1.98 -13.14
N GLY A 436 -21.97 -1.57 -13.75
CA GLY A 436 -21.94 -0.99 -15.09
C GLY A 436 -21.38 -1.97 -16.12
N GLN A 437 -21.57 -1.66 -17.41
CA GLN A 437 -20.83 -2.34 -18.46
C GLN A 437 -19.36 -1.91 -18.36
N ARG A 438 -18.46 -2.86 -18.08
CA ARG A 438 -17.03 -2.58 -17.99
C ARG A 438 -16.53 -2.03 -19.34
N ARG A 439 -15.96 -0.82 -19.36
CA ARG A 439 -15.28 -0.27 -20.53
C ARG A 439 -13.98 -1.02 -20.83
N SER A 440 -13.51 -0.94 -22.07
CA SER A 440 -12.19 -1.48 -22.44
C SER A 440 -11.08 -0.68 -21.77
N PHE A 441 -10.00 -1.35 -21.38
CA PHE A 441 -8.80 -0.71 -20.88
C PHE A 441 -8.13 0.06 -22.02
N VAL A 442 -7.85 1.35 -21.77
CA VAL A 442 -7.19 2.24 -22.71
C VAL A 442 -6.06 2.94 -21.99
N GLN A 443 -4.93 3.09 -22.68
CA GLN A 443 -3.77 3.82 -22.21
C GLN A 443 -3.18 4.61 -23.37
N GLN A 444 -2.85 5.86 -23.12
CA GLN A 444 -2.21 6.75 -24.08
C GLN A 444 -0.79 7.06 -23.61
N LEU A 445 0.17 6.75 -24.48
CA LEU A 445 1.61 6.82 -24.22
C LEU A 445 2.33 7.80 -25.15
N GLN A 446 1.61 8.58 -25.96
CA GLN A 446 2.21 9.45 -26.98
C GLN A 446 2.96 10.65 -26.38
N HIS A 447 2.49 11.20 -25.26
CA HIS A 447 3.13 12.35 -24.63
C HIS A 447 4.50 11.98 -24.02
N PRO A 448 5.56 12.78 -24.16
CA PRO A 448 6.91 12.43 -23.67
C PRO A 448 6.99 12.16 -22.16
N ASP A 449 6.34 12.97 -21.32
CA ASP A 449 6.47 12.86 -19.86
C ASP A 449 5.32 12.15 -19.12
N ILE A 450 4.13 12.09 -19.72
CA ILE A 450 2.91 11.66 -19.03
C ILE A 450 2.21 10.50 -19.74
N ILE A 451 1.37 9.81 -18.98
CA ILE A 451 0.49 8.73 -19.41
C ILE A 451 -0.94 9.15 -19.06
N TYR A 452 -1.86 8.88 -19.98
CA TYR A 452 -3.28 9.06 -19.74
C TYR A 452 -4.04 7.73 -19.84
N GLU A 453 -4.76 7.39 -18.77
CA GLU A 453 -5.59 6.20 -18.64
C GLU A 453 -7.03 6.64 -18.33
N PRO A 454 -7.86 6.88 -19.36
CA PRO A 454 -9.20 7.46 -19.21
C PRO A 454 -10.13 6.61 -18.34
N GLY A 455 -9.90 5.29 -18.28
CA GLY A 455 -10.66 4.39 -17.41
C GLY A 455 -10.54 4.68 -15.91
N LYS A 456 -9.58 5.52 -15.49
CA LYS A 456 -9.41 5.95 -14.10
C LYS A 456 -9.94 7.38 -13.86
N CYS A 457 -10.43 8.05 -14.89
CA CYS A 457 -10.89 9.43 -14.83
C CYS A 457 -12.29 9.50 -14.20
N ILE A 458 -12.47 10.42 -13.25
CA ILE A 458 -13.79 10.71 -12.65
C ILE A 458 -14.48 11.92 -13.30
N ASN A 459 -14.03 12.33 -14.49
CA ASN A 459 -14.57 13.48 -15.23
C ASN A 459 -14.67 14.77 -14.39
N CYS A 460 -13.70 15.03 -13.53
CA CYS A 460 -13.71 16.20 -12.63
C CYS A 460 -13.51 17.54 -13.35
N GLY A 461 -12.97 17.55 -14.57
CA GLY A 461 -12.73 18.76 -15.35
C GLY A 461 -11.54 19.61 -14.91
N LEU A 462 -10.80 19.27 -13.85
CA LEU A 462 -9.66 20.08 -13.38
C LEU A 462 -8.59 20.26 -14.47
N CYS A 463 -8.24 19.20 -15.18
CA CYS A 463 -7.27 19.27 -16.27
C CYS A 463 -7.75 20.13 -17.45
N ILE A 464 -9.07 20.21 -17.69
CA ILE A 464 -9.66 21.10 -18.71
C ILE A 464 -9.47 22.55 -18.28
N GLN A 465 -9.81 22.88 -17.04
CA GLN A 465 -9.66 24.25 -16.52
C GLN A 465 -8.19 24.69 -16.46
N ILE A 466 -7.29 23.79 -16.05
CA ILE A 466 -5.85 24.05 -16.02
C ILE A 466 -5.31 24.30 -17.44
N ALA A 467 -5.65 23.44 -18.40
CA ALA A 467 -5.24 23.61 -19.80
C ALA A 467 -5.76 24.92 -20.39
N SER A 468 -7.01 25.28 -20.09
CA SER A 468 -7.61 26.55 -20.54
C SER A 468 -6.91 27.77 -19.92
N GLN A 469 -6.63 27.76 -18.62
CA GLN A 469 -5.91 28.86 -17.95
C GLN A 469 -4.45 28.98 -18.43
N ALA A 470 -3.81 27.86 -18.74
CA ALA A 470 -2.49 27.81 -19.34
C ALA A 470 -2.49 28.20 -20.84
N ARG A 471 -3.66 28.46 -21.43
CA ARG A 471 -3.85 28.81 -22.85
C ARG A 471 -3.25 27.78 -23.80
N GLU A 472 -3.45 26.50 -23.47
CA GLU A 472 -3.13 25.40 -24.39
C GLU A 472 -3.87 25.59 -25.72
N PRO A 473 -3.20 25.53 -26.88
CA PRO A 473 -3.85 25.80 -28.18
C PRO A 473 -5.02 24.86 -28.48
N LEU A 474 -4.90 23.58 -28.11
CA LEU A 474 -5.97 22.57 -28.22
C LEU A 474 -6.61 22.26 -26.86
N GLY A 475 -5.78 22.09 -25.82
CA GLY A 475 -6.24 21.78 -24.47
C GLY A 475 -6.95 20.43 -24.36
N LEU A 476 -7.85 20.35 -23.38
CA LEU A 476 -8.71 19.19 -23.14
C LEU A 476 -10.16 19.65 -23.08
N THR A 477 -11.09 18.75 -23.38
CA THR A 477 -12.53 19.00 -23.23
C THR A 477 -13.28 17.72 -22.88
N PHE A 478 -14.57 17.86 -22.58
CA PHE A 478 -15.50 16.73 -22.52
C PHE A 478 -15.96 16.36 -23.93
N ILE A 479 -15.82 15.09 -24.29
CA ILE A 479 -16.26 14.53 -25.58
C ILE A 479 -17.30 13.46 -25.30
N GLY A 480 -18.32 13.37 -26.16
CA GLY A 480 -19.43 12.43 -26.04
C GLY A 480 -20.64 13.02 -25.32
N ARG A 481 -21.69 12.20 -25.15
CA ARG A 481 -22.92 12.54 -24.43
C ARG A 481 -23.35 11.38 -23.54
N GLY A 482 -24.07 11.67 -22.46
CA GLY A 482 -24.58 10.65 -21.53
C GLY A 482 -23.47 9.79 -20.92
N PHE A 483 -23.64 8.47 -20.99
CA PHE A 483 -22.68 7.50 -20.46
C PHE A 483 -21.37 7.39 -21.24
N ASP A 484 -21.24 8.07 -22.38
CA ASP A 484 -20.02 8.05 -23.20
C ASP A 484 -19.12 9.27 -22.97
N VAL A 485 -19.49 10.16 -22.04
CA VAL A 485 -18.70 11.35 -21.72
C VAL A 485 -17.32 10.95 -21.19
N ARG A 486 -16.27 11.47 -21.83
CA ARG A 486 -14.87 11.31 -21.44
C ARG A 486 -14.12 12.62 -21.59
N VAL A 487 -13.05 12.77 -20.81
CA VAL A 487 -12.06 13.83 -21.04
C VAL A 487 -11.09 13.38 -22.14
N ALA A 488 -10.90 14.22 -23.16
CA ALA A 488 -9.98 13.97 -24.27
C ALA A 488 -9.57 15.30 -24.95
N VAL A 489 -8.61 15.23 -25.88
CA VAL A 489 -8.25 16.36 -26.74
C VAL A 489 -9.29 16.45 -27.88
N PRO A 490 -9.76 17.66 -28.27
CA PRO A 490 -10.68 17.83 -29.39
C PRO A 490 -10.20 17.17 -30.70
N PHE A 491 -11.14 16.80 -31.57
CA PHE A 491 -10.88 16.26 -32.92
C PHE A 491 -9.95 15.03 -32.96
N ASP A 492 -9.98 14.20 -31.91
CA ASP A 492 -9.19 12.97 -31.78
C ASP A 492 -7.67 13.16 -31.87
N HIS A 493 -7.17 14.37 -31.59
CA HIS A 493 -5.75 14.62 -31.40
C HIS A 493 -5.21 13.89 -30.16
N SER A 494 -3.89 13.74 -30.10
CA SER A 494 -3.19 13.08 -29.00
C SER A 494 -3.05 13.99 -27.77
N ILE A 495 -2.93 13.38 -26.58
CA ILE A 495 -2.61 14.10 -25.34
C ILE A 495 -1.33 14.93 -25.45
N ALA A 496 -0.37 14.50 -26.28
CA ALA A 496 0.86 15.25 -26.56
C ALA A 496 0.58 16.60 -27.25
N GLU A 497 -0.41 16.65 -28.13
CA GLU A 497 -0.81 17.87 -28.84
C GLU A 497 -1.68 18.78 -27.96
N GLY A 498 -2.50 18.19 -27.09
CA GLY A 498 -3.42 18.91 -26.20
C GLY A 498 -2.79 19.54 -24.96
N LEU A 499 -1.67 18.98 -24.46
CA LEU A 499 -0.99 19.44 -23.24
C LEU A 499 0.50 19.70 -23.49
N LYS A 500 0.84 20.84 -24.11
CA LYS A 500 2.23 21.20 -24.41
C LYS A 500 2.95 21.88 -23.25
N HIS A 501 2.21 22.59 -22.41
CA HIS A 501 2.74 23.46 -21.34
C HIS A 501 2.20 23.07 -19.96
N ALA A 502 0.97 22.57 -19.89
CA ALA A 502 0.21 22.35 -18.66
C ALA A 502 0.25 20.89 -18.15
N ALA A 503 0.94 19.99 -18.84
CA ALA A 503 0.94 18.56 -18.53
C ALA A 503 1.26 18.25 -17.07
N ASN A 504 2.32 18.86 -16.52
CA ASN A 504 2.75 18.65 -15.13
C ASN A 504 1.67 19.08 -14.13
N GLN A 505 1.12 20.29 -14.31
CA GLN A 505 0.06 20.83 -13.46
C GLN A 505 -1.20 19.96 -13.50
N CYS A 506 -1.59 19.48 -14.69
CA CYS A 506 -2.71 18.56 -14.87
C CYS A 506 -2.51 17.23 -14.13
N VAL A 507 -1.30 16.65 -14.14
CA VAL A 507 -0.98 15.41 -13.41
C VAL A 507 -1.04 15.61 -11.90
N GLU A 508 -0.51 16.72 -11.41
CA GLU A 508 -0.52 17.07 -9.98
C GLU A 508 -1.96 17.25 -9.48
N ALA A 509 -2.78 17.98 -10.24
CA ALA A 509 -4.18 18.24 -9.92
C ALA A 509 -5.11 17.03 -10.11
N CYS A 510 -4.73 16.05 -10.92
CA CYS A 510 -5.56 14.87 -11.16
C CYS A 510 -5.85 14.14 -9.82
N PRO A 511 -7.10 14.04 -9.34
CA PRO A 511 -7.37 13.43 -8.03
C PRO A 511 -7.24 11.91 -8.05
N THR A 512 -7.13 11.30 -9.22
CA THR A 512 -6.99 9.85 -9.43
C THR A 512 -5.67 9.53 -10.12
N GLY A 513 -5.50 8.28 -10.55
CA GLY A 513 -4.36 7.87 -11.38
C GLY A 513 -4.59 7.98 -12.88
N ALA A 514 -5.56 8.77 -13.35
CA ALA A 514 -5.87 8.90 -14.77
C ALA A 514 -4.76 9.61 -15.55
N LEU A 515 -4.21 10.70 -15.01
CA LEU A 515 -3.00 11.35 -15.52
C LEU A 515 -1.86 11.06 -14.55
N ALA A 516 -0.73 10.57 -15.07
CA ALA A 516 0.44 10.22 -14.27
C ALA A 516 1.74 10.42 -15.06
N PHE A 517 2.85 10.63 -14.35
CA PHE A 517 4.18 10.67 -14.99
C PHE A 517 4.63 9.27 -15.45
N LYS A 518 5.35 9.20 -16.58
CA LYS A 518 5.92 7.95 -17.12
C LYS A 518 7.00 7.33 -16.21
N GLY A 519 7.88 8.17 -15.63
CA GLY A 519 9.08 7.72 -14.91
C GLY A 519 9.15 8.05 -13.41
N LYS A 520 8.27 8.91 -12.88
CA LYS A 520 8.22 9.23 -11.44
C LYS A 520 7.14 8.39 -10.76
N ASN A 521 7.55 7.37 -10.00
CA ASN A 521 6.69 6.85 -8.93
C ASN A 521 6.47 8.02 -7.98
N GLY A 522 5.21 8.32 -7.63
CA GLY A 522 4.82 9.45 -6.79
C GLY A 522 5.86 9.75 -5.71
N SER A 523 6.73 10.71 -5.99
CA SER A 523 7.63 11.24 -4.98
C SER A 523 6.72 11.87 -3.96
N THR A 524 6.88 11.45 -2.71
CA THR A 524 6.49 12.22 -1.56
C THR A 524 6.90 13.67 -1.83
N GLY A 525 5.91 14.51 -2.14
CA GLY A 525 6.13 15.94 -2.06
C GLY A 525 6.52 16.18 -0.60
N SER A 526 7.80 16.43 -0.37
CA SER A 526 8.20 17.22 0.78
C SER A 526 7.33 18.47 0.76
N PRO A 527 6.68 18.87 1.86
CA PRO A 527 5.95 20.12 1.89
C PRO A 527 6.94 21.20 1.45
N SER A 528 6.58 21.95 0.43
CA SER A 528 7.30 23.15 0.03
C SER A 528 7.51 23.97 1.30
N ARG A 529 8.77 24.25 1.64
CA ARG A 529 9.10 25.24 2.66
C ARG A 529 8.45 26.54 2.20
N ALA A 530 7.32 26.89 2.80
CA ALA A 530 6.76 28.22 2.69
C ALA A 530 7.83 29.21 3.17
N ASN A 531 8.07 30.22 2.34
CA ASN A 531 8.97 31.33 2.61
C ASN A 531 8.71 31.90 4.01
N SER A 532 9.63 31.66 4.93
CA SER A 532 9.80 32.50 6.13
C SER A 532 10.68 33.69 5.76
N ARG A 533 10.08 34.69 5.09
CA ARG A 533 10.58 36.06 5.12
C ARG A 533 9.50 36.87 5.81
N ASP A 534 9.72 37.12 7.09
CA ASP A 534 9.37 38.35 7.81
C ASP A 534 9.52 38.09 9.31
N ARG A 535 10.69 38.46 9.84
CA ARG A 535 10.86 38.83 11.25
C ARG A 535 11.50 40.22 11.26
N PRO A 536 10.87 41.22 11.89
CA PRO A 536 11.49 42.52 12.09
C PRO A 536 12.65 42.39 13.07
N GLN A 537 13.78 43.00 12.72
CA GLN A 537 14.92 43.16 13.63
C GLN A 537 14.54 44.14 14.74
N ASN A 538 14.44 43.63 15.98
CA ASN A 538 14.47 44.49 17.16
C ASN A 538 15.93 44.90 17.43
N LYS A 539 16.19 46.20 17.33
CA LYS A 539 17.34 46.87 17.95
C LYS A 539 17.00 47.16 19.41
N HIS A 540 17.82 46.65 20.33
CA HIS A 540 18.10 47.25 21.63
C HIS A 540 19.63 47.19 21.76
N GLU A 541 20.35 48.30 21.76
CA GLU A 541 20.61 49.14 22.94
C GLU A 541 21.10 48.30 24.13
N SER A 542 22.41 48.10 24.19
CA SER A 542 23.31 48.23 25.35
C SER A 542 24.73 47.93 24.90
#